data_AF-A0A920SH63-F1
#
_entry.id   AF-A0A920SH63-F1
#
_cell.length_a   1.000
_cell.length_b   1.000
_cell.length_c   1.000
_cell.angle_alpha   90.00
_cell.angle_beta   90.00
_cell.angle_gamma   90.00
#
_symmetry.space_group_name_H-M   'P 1'
#
loop_
_entity.id
_entity.type
_entity.pdbx_description
1 polymer ?
#
loop_
_entity_poly.entity_id
_entity_poly.type
_entity_poly.pdbx_seq_one_letter_code
_entity_poly.pdbx_strand_id
1 'polypeptide(L)' 'MAPYCETVDQVREVVAAAKWRPLKGEAAERVVQNGEHVSDATRSYLEDRNKNSIAIIGIESEAAVNNLESMLGAPGE' A
#
# COMPACT_ATOMS: atom_id res chain seq x y z
N MET A 1 -4.04 -10.69 -1.64
CA MET A 1 -4.94 -10.59 -0.48
C MET A 1 -4.10 -10.75 0.77
N ALA A 2 -4.26 -9.85 1.73
CA ALA A 2 -3.63 -9.91 3.04
C ALA A 2 -4.71 -10.10 4.11
N PRO A 3 -4.74 -11.24 4.83
CA PRO A 3 -5.69 -11.49 5.90
C PRO A 3 -5.29 -10.72 7.17
N TYR A 4 -6.22 -10.55 8.11
CA TYR A 4 -5.97 -9.92 9.41
C TYR A 4 -5.18 -8.60 9.37
N CYS A 5 -5.56 -7.66 8.49
CA CYS A 5 -5.02 -6.30 8.59
C CYS A 5 -5.72 -5.56 9.72
N GLU A 6 -4.96 -5.04 10.67
CA GLU A 6 -5.45 -4.37 11.87
C GLU A 6 -4.94 -2.94 12.02
N THR A 7 -3.90 -2.56 11.26
CA THR A 7 -3.28 -1.23 11.35
C THR A 7 -3.12 -0.59 9.98
N VAL A 8 -3.05 0.76 9.96
CA VAL A 8 -2.80 1.53 8.74
C VAL A 8 -1.45 1.17 8.10
N ASP A 9 -0.43 0.84 8.90
CA ASP A 9 0.90 0.50 8.39
C ASP A 9 0.90 -0.86 7.68
N GLN A 10 0.15 -1.83 8.20
CA GLN A 10 -0.07 -3.09 7.48
C GLN A 10 -0.78 -2.88 6.14
N VAL A 11 -1.75 -1.96 6.07
CA VAL A 11 -2.39 -1.60 4.79
C VAL A 11 -1.36 -1.01 3.82
N ARG A 12 -0.52 -0.09 4.30
CA ARG A 12 0.55 0.53 3.50
C ARG A 12 1.53 -0.51 2.96
N GLU A 13 1.93 -1.49 3.76
CA GLU A 13 2.80 -2.58 3.29
C GLU A 13 2.15 -3.41 2.16
N VAL A 14 0.85 -3.69 2.27
CA VAL A 14 0.11 -4.41 1.24
C VAL A 14 0.01 -3.59 -0.05
N VAL A 15 -0.26 -2.28 0.06
CA VAL A 15 -0.27 -1.35 -1.08
C VAL A 15 1.11 -1.25 -1.72
N ALA A 16 2.18 -1.11 -0.92
CA ALA A 16 3.57 -1.13 -1.38
C ALA A 16 3.88 -2.38 -2.21
N ALA A 17 3.49 -3.54 -1.69
CA ALA A 17 3.71 -4.82 -2.35
C ALA A 17 2.86 -5.02 -3.62
N ALA A 18 1.68 -4.42 -3.71
CA ALA A 18 0.79 -4.59 -4.85
C ALA A 18 1.04 -3.56 -5.97
N LYS A 19 1.26 -2.29 -5.62
CA LYS A 19 1.27 -1.16 -6.55
C LYS A 19 2.66 -0.68 -6.93
N TRP A 20 3.68 -0.94 -6.10
CA TRP A 20 4.99 -0.31 -6.26
C TRP A 20 6.15 -1.28 -6.48
N ARG A 21 5.89 -2.57 -6.68
CA ARG A 21 6.94 -3.53 -7.06
C ARG A 21 7.58 -3.16 -8.41
N PRO A 22 8.90 -3.28 -8.56
CA PRO A 22 9.84 -3.98 -7.68
C PRO A 22 10.51 -3.14 -6.58
N LEU A 23 10.01 -1.94 -6.22
CA LEU A 23 10.56 -1.18 -5.10
C LEU A 23 10.49 -1.99 -3.79
N LYS A 24 11.47 -1.75 -2.90
CA LYS A 24 11.63 -2.42 -1.61
C LYS A 24 12.21 -1.46 -0.58
N GLY A 25 12.06 -1.81 0.69
CA GLY A 25 12.63 -1.06 1.83
C GLY A 25 12.21 0.40 1.81
N GLU A 26 13.13 1.28 2.22
CA GLU A 26 12.91 2.73 2.37
C GLU A 26 12.29 3.38 1.11
N ALA A 27 12.69 2.97 -0.10
CA ALA A 27 12.13 3.55 -1.32
C ALA A 27 10.64 3.21 -1.51
N ALA A 28 10.21 2.01 -1.12
CA ALA A 28 8.79 1.65 -1.15
C ALA A 28 8.02 2.35 -0.02
N GLU A 29 8.61 2.43 1.17
CA GLU A 29 8.02 3.14 2.31
C GLU A 29 7.78 4.62 2.01
N ARG A 30 8.77 5.33 1.48
CA ARG A 30 8.67 6.74 1.09
C ARG A 30 7.55 7.00 0.09
N VAL A 31 7.39 6.12 -0.90
CA VAL A 31 6.31 6.23 -1.89
C VAL A 31 4.94 6.08 -1.20
N VAL A 32 4.75 5.07 -0.36
CA VAL A 32 3.42 4.81 0.22
C VAL A 32 3.07 5.75 1.38
N GLN A 33 4.07 6.24 2.11
CA GLN A 33 3.84 7.19 3.20
C GLN A 33 3.67 8.63 2.69
N ASN A 34 4.51 9.05 1.73
CA ASN A 34 4.66 10.47 1.37
C ASN A 34 4.38 10.76 -0.11
N GLY A 35 4.15 9.75 -0.96
CA GLY A 35 4.05 9.91 -2.41
C GLY A 35 5.39 10.26 -3.08
N GLU A 36 6.51 10.03 -2.40
CA GLU A 36 7.84 10.45 -2.86
C GLU A 36 8.49 9.40 -3.76
N HIS A 37 8.49 9.65 -5.07
CA HIS A 37 9.12 8.78 -6.05
C HIS A 37 10.61 9.07 -6.25
N VAL A 38 11.37 8.05 -6.66
CA VAL A 38 12.80 8.18 -7.04
C VAL A 38 12.98 9.17 -8.20
N SER A 39 12.07 9.12 -9.17
CA SER A 39 11.97 10.05 -10.30
C SER A 39 10.61 9.90 -10.98
N ASP A 40 10.22 10.86 -11.82
CA ASP A 40 8.98 10.78 -12.63
C ASP A 40 8.99 9.60 -13.60
N ALA A 41 10.15 9.26 -14.16
CA ALA A 41 10.32 8.11 -15.03
C ALA A 41 10.09 6.80 -14.26
N THR A 42 10.63 6.70 -13.04
CA THR A 42 10.40 5.56 -12.16
C THR A 42 8.94 5.44 -11.77
N ARG A 43 8.28 6.55 -11.42
CA ARG A 43 6.84 6.58 -11.12
C ARG A 43 6.03 6.01 -12.28
N SER A 44 6.19 6.60 -13.47
CA SER A 44 5.45 6.21 -14.67
C SER A 44 5.63 4.73 -15.01
N TYR A 45 6.87 4.22 -14.87
CA TYR A 45 7.17 2.81 -15.07
C TYR A 45 6.43 1.90 -14.09
N LEU A 46 6.41 2.25 -12.80
CA LEU A 46 5.79 1.43 -11.75
C LEU A 46 4.27 1.44 -11.86
N GLU A 47 3.67 2.59 -12.16
CA GLU A 47 2.23 2.72 -12.38
C GLU A 47 1.78 1.86 -13.57
N ASP A 48 2.48 1.93 -14.72
CA ASP A 48 2.13 1.10 -15.88
C ASP A 48 2.35 -0.40 -15.61
N ARG A 49 3.45 -0.76 -14.93
CA ARG A 49 3.77 -2.15 -14.59
C ARG A 49 2.72 -2.79 -13.68
N ASN A 50 2.21 -2.05 -12.70
CA ASN A 50 1.31 -2.57 -11.67
C ASN A 50 -0.15 -2.12 -11.85
N LYS A 51 -0.52 -1.51 -12.98
CA LYS A 51 -1.88 -0.98 -13.24
C LYS A 51 -3.02 -1.97 -13.06
N ASN A 52 -2.76 -3.27 -13.24
CA ASN A 52 -3.76 -4.33 -13.08
C ASN A 52 -3.65 -5.05 -11.72
N SER A 53 -2.76 -4.60 -10.83
CA SER A 53 -2.62 -5.16 -9.49
C SER A 53 -3.70 -4.62 -8.56
N ILE A 54 -4.34 -5.53 -7.83
CA ILE A 54 -5.38 -5.21 -6.84
C ILE A 54 -4.87 -5.59 -5.45
N ALA A 55 -4.93 -4.64 -4.51
CA ALA A 55 -4.73 -4.89 -3.09
C ALA A 55 -6.09 -5.23 -2.45
N ILE A 56 -6.13 -6.34 -1.71
CA ILE A 56 -7.31 -6.77 -0.95
C ILE A 56 -6.83 -7.02 0.48
N ILE A 57 -7.45 -6.35 1.45
CA ILE A 57 -7.19 -6.52 2.88
C ILE A 57 -8.40 -7.14 3.57
N GLY A 58 -8.16 -8.08 4.49
CA GLY A 58 -9.20 -8.69 5.31
C GLY A 58 -9.41 -7.91 6.62
N ILE A 59 -10.66 -7.58 6.93
CA ILE A 59 -11.10 -7.04 8.22
C ILE A 59 -11.73 -8.19 8.99
N GLU A 60 -10.94 -8.81 9.85
CA GLU A 60 -11.24 -10.15 10.43
C GLU A 60 -11.05 -10.20 11.95
N SER A 61 -10.93 -9.03 12.61
CA SER A 61 -10.78 -8.91 14.06
C SER A 61 -11.44 -7.65 14.62
N GLU A 62 -11.70 -7.62 15.93
CA GLU A 62 -12.20 -6.41 16.62
C GLU A 62 -11.21 -5.25 16.51
N ALA A 63 -9.91 -5.52 16.58
CA ALA A 63 -8.88 -4.50 16.39
C ALA A 63 -8.96 -3.86 14.99
N ALA A 64 -9.17 -4.68 13.95
CA ALA A 64 -9.36 -4.18 12.58
C ALA A 64 -10.62 -3.33 12.43
N VAL A 65 -11.73 -3.74 13.05
CA VAL A 65 -12.98 -2.96 13.04
C VAL A 65 -12.79 -1.62 13.75
N ASN A 66 -12.16 -1.61 14.92
CA ASN A 66 -11.90 -0.39 15.71
C ASN A 66 -10.97 0.59 14.97
N ASN A 67 -10.07 0.08 14.12
CA ASN A 67 -9.12 0.89 13.35
C ASN A 67 -9.55 1.14 11.90
N LEU A 68 -10.75 0.71 11.49
CA LEU A 68 -11.18 0.70 10.10
C LEU A 68 -11.12 2.09 9.44
N GLU A 69 -11.57 3.13 10.13
CA GLU A 69 -11.53 4.50 9.60
C GLU A 69 -10.10 4.94 9.27
N SER A 70 -9.16 4.69 10.19
CA SER A 70 -7.73 4.98 9.98
C SER A 70 -7.15 4.18 8.82
N MET A 71 -7.56 2.92 8.67
CA MET A 71 -7.11 2.03 7.59
C MET A 71 -7.63 2.45 6.22
N LEU A 72 -8.90 2.91 6.13
CA LEU A 72 -9.49 3.41 4.88
C LEU A 72 -8.88 4.74 4.41
N GLY A 73 -8.22 5.48 5.31
CA GLY A 73 -7.47 6.69 4.99
C GLY A 73 -6.13 6.43 4.29
N ALA A 74 -5.66 5.17 4.21
CA ALA A 74 -4.45 4.85 3.48
C ALA A 74 -4.67 4.98 1.96
N PRO A 75 -3.76 5.64 1.22
CA PRO A 75 -3.85 5.73 -0.24
C PRO A 75 -3.85 4.33 -0.87
N GLY A 76 -4.77 4.11 -1.82
CA GLY A 76 -4.82 2.88 -2.64
C GLY A 76 -3.86 2.90 -3.83
N GLU A 77 -3.45 4.10 -4.25
CA GLU A 77 -2.44 4.45 -5.25
C GLU A 77 -2.13 5.96 -5.20
#